data_AF-A0A9P7HL42-F1
#
_entry.id   AF-A0A9P7HL42-F1
#
_cell.length_a   1.000
_cell.length_b   1.000
_cell.length_c   1.000
_cell.angle_alpha   90.00
_cell.angle_beta   90.00
_cell.angle_gamma   90.00
#
_symmetry.space_group_name_H-M   'P 1'
#
loop_
_entity.id
_entity.type
_entity.pdbx_description
1 polymer ?
#
loop_
_entity_poly.entity_id
_entity_poly.type
_entity_poly.pdbx_seq_one_letter_code
_entity_poly.pdbx_strand_id
1 'polypeptide(L)'
;MTFGEDSRSLDRDAPDEASALKARKACINCRKQKMKCVLQGSSEACRRCRRCRRAGLPCVFVPRANAAQLPSLSGTLDLDFKNNVLSRLKVVEERLSIVSDGDMDFGAVGMFSGVSDQSPEPTPDGPLWNAIVLLQRCSPAVPSSIWQRDTIESLWSSFHDRMPGLHFMPDKQTFSTPQPILLASILYCSSSRGPPDVLEIAPQFFTVLCNAIAQLSIPSSEIGTPRE
;
A
#
# COMPACT_ATOMS: atom_id res chain seq x y z
N MET A 1 0.14 37.74 -57.30
CA MET A 1 1.40 37.05 -57.66
C MET A 1 2.50 37.81 -56.92
N THR A 2 3.19 37.33 -55.91
CA THR A 2 3.55 35.98 -55.46
C THR A 2 3.71 35.99 -53.93
N PHE A 3 3.41 34.84 -53.32
CA PHE A 3 3.60 34.53 -51.91
C PHE A 3 5.11 34.44 -51.57
N GLY A 4 5.49 34.87 -50.36
CA GLY A 4 6.80 34.64 -49.77
C GLY A 4 6.62 34.09 -48.36
N GLU A 5 6.60 32.76 -48.26
CA GLU A 5 6.50 32.00 -47.01
C GLU A 5 7.82 32.06 -46.24
N ASP A 6 7.89 32.88 -45.19
CA ASP A 6 8.99 32.80 -44.22
C ASP A 6 8.81 31.56 -43.34
N SER A 7 9.72 30.62 -43.56
CA SER A 7 9.79 29.31 -42.92
C SER A 7 10.18 29.45 -41.45
N ARG A 8 9.20 29.45 -40.55
CA ARG A 8 9.45 29.27 -39.10
C ARG A 8 9.66 27.79 -38.81
N SER A 9 10.91 27.46 -38.52
CA SER A 9 11.39 26.16 -38.05
C SER A 9 10.52 25.62 -36.91
N LEU A 10 9.95 24.44 -37.13
CA LEU A 10 9.28 23.63 -36.12
C LEU A 10 10.34 22.96 -35.24
N ASP A 11 10.85 23.64 -34.22
CA ASP A 11 11.56 22.96 -33.12
C ASP A 11 10.53 22.37 -32.15
N ARG A 12 10.00 21.21 -32.55
CA ARG A 12 9.26 20.29 -31.69
C ARG A 12 10.25 19.30 -31.07
N ASP A 13 10.06 19.07 -29.76
CA ASP A 13 10.46 17.87 -29.03
C ASP A 13 11.95 17.65 -28.70
N ALA A 14 12.40 18.17 -27.56
CA ALA A 14 13.45 17.51 -26.77
C ALA A 14 13.41 17.78 -25.24
N PRO A 15 12.41 17.30 -24.49
CA PRO A 15 12.50 17.20 -23.04
C PRO A 15 12.69 15.73 -22.59
N ASP A 16 13.81 15.08 -22.92
CA ASP A 16 14.03 13.71 -22.38
C ASP A 16 15.50 13.30 -22.07
N GLU A 17 16.50 13.96 -22.66
CA GLU A 17 17.92 13.65 -22.39
C GLU A 17 18.34 14.05 -20.96
N ALA A 18 17.90 15.22 -20.51
CA ALA A 18 18.23 15.75 -19.17
C ALA A 18 17.60 14.93 -18.03
N SER A 19 16.44 14.31 -18.27
CA SER A 19 15.72 13.50 -17.28
C SER A 19 16.33 12.10 -17.17
N ALA A 20 16.72 11.50 -18.30
CA ALA A 20 17.45 10.23 -18.33
C ALA A 20 18.83 10.33 -17.66
N LEU A 21 19.52 11.47 -17.79
CA LEU A 21 20.79 11.76 -17.11
C LEU A 21 20.60 11.92 -15.59
N LYS A 22 19.49 12.54 -15.14
CA LYS A 22 19.18 12.74 -13.70
C LYS A 22 18.80 11.45 -12.97
N ALA A 23 18.23 10.46 -13.65
CA ALA A 23 17.88 9.15 -13.08
C ALA A 23 19.12 8.25 -12.77
N ARG A 24 20.29 8.57 -13.35
CA ARG A 24 21.51 7.74 -13.33
C ARG A 24 22.57 8.23 -12.33
N LYS A 25 22.18 8.73 -11.15
CA LYS A 25 23.11 9.34 -10.18
C LYS A 25 24.09 8.37 -9.49
N ALA A 26 23.78 7.07 -9.39
CA ALA A 26 24.70 6.08 -8.80
C ALA A 26 24.33 4.64 -9.18
N CYS A 27 25.35 3.79 -9.36
CA CYS A 27 25.18 2.35 -9.61
C CYS A 27 24.83 1.59 -8.31
N ILE A 28 24.36 0.34 -8.45
CA ILE A 28 23.94 -0.51 -7.32
C ILE A 28 25.07 -0.66 -6.28
N ASN A 29 26.30 -0.94 -6.70
CA ASN A 29 27.42 -1.20 -5.79
C ASN A 29 27.77 0.04 -4.95
N CYS A 30 27.81 1.22 -5.56
CA CYS A 30 28.08 2.47 -4.85
C CYS A 30 26.91 2.86 -3.92
N ARG A 31 25.66 2.57 -4.30
CA ARG A 31 24.49 2.76 -3.43
C ARG A 31 24.56 1.85 -2.19
N LYS A 32 24.84 0.56 -2.37
CA LYS A 32 24.98 -0.41 -1.27
C LYS A 32 26.07 0.01 -0.26
N GLN A 33 27.18 0.53 -0.77
CA GLN A 33 28.30 0.99 0.04
C GLN A 33 28.15 2.46 0.52
N LYS A 34 27.01 3.11 0.25
CA LYS A 34 26.72 4.52 0.58
C LYS A 34 27.85 5.50 0.22
N MET A 35 28.47 5.32 -0.95
CA MET A 35 29.65 6.09 -1.36
C MET A 35 29.52 6.69 -2.76
N LYS A 36 30.32 7.72 -3.06
CA LYS A 36 30.19 8.54 -4.28
C LYS A 36 30.47 7.72 -5.55
N CYS A 37 29.48 7.66 -6.44
CA CYS A 37 29.61 7.02 -7.75
C CYS A 37 30.16 8.02 -8.79
N VAL A 38 31.39 7.82 -9.24
CA VAL A 38 32.03 8.69 -10.25
C VAL A 38 32.11 7.96 -11.59
N LEU A 39 31.33 8.41 -12.57
CA LEU A 39 31.38 7.94 -13.96
C LEU A 39 32.64 8.49 -14.64
N GLN A 40 33.25 7.70 -15.53
CA GLN A 40 34.47 8.08 -16.24
C GLN A 40 34.29 7.77 -17.74
N GLY A 41 34.11 8.81 -18.55
CA GLY A 41 33.92 8.72 -20.02
C GLY A 41 32.52 9.11 -20.48
N SER A 42 32.44 9.84 -21.61
CA SER A 42 31.20 10.25 -22.29
C SER A 42 30.65 9.21 -23.25
N SER A 43 31.43 8.18 -23.60
CA SER A 43 31.02 7.13 -24.53
C SER A 43 30.03 6.16 -23.88
N GLU A 44 28.87 5.98 -24.53
CA GLU A 44 27.81 5.00 -24.22
C GLU A 44 28.37 3.57 -24.00
N ALA A 45 29.45 3.20 -24.71
CA ALA A 45 30.00 1.85 -24.72
C ALA A 45 30.81 1.46 -23.45
N CYS A 46 31.17 2.39 -22.57
CA CYS A 46 31.94 2.08 -21.36
C CYS A 46 31.53 2.90 -20.12
N ARG A 47 30.22 3.00 -19.86
CA ARG A 47 29.67 3.70 -18.68
C ARG A 47 29.82 2.94 -17.36
N ARG A 48 31.06 2.54 -17.01
CA ARG A 48 31.39 2.00 -15.68
C ARG A 48 31.96 3.10 -14.80
N CYS A 49 31.55 3.12 -13.52
CA CYS A 49 32.15 4.02 -12.55
C CYS A 49 33.60 3.63 -12.27
N ARG A 50 34.43 4.60 -11.85
CA ARG A 50 35.87 4.41 -11.55
C ARG A 50 36.14 3.22 -10.63
N ARG A 51 35.27 3.00 -9.63
CA ARG A 51 35.42 1.92 -8.64
C ARG A 51 35.10 0.55 -9.23
N CYS A 52 33.94 0.38 -9.86
CA CYS A 52 33.58 -0.89 -10.48
C CYS A 52 34.58 -1.28 -11.58
N ARG A 53 35.13 -0.30 -12.32
CA ARG A 53 36.20 -0.54 -13.28
C ARG A 53 37.45 -1.12 -12.63
N ARG A 54 37.95 -0.51 -11.55
CA ARG A 54 39.15 -0.97 -10.83
C ARG A 54 38.97 -2.32 -10.16
N ALA A 55 37.77 -2.57 -9.63
CA ALA A 55 37.46 -3.81 -8.95
C ALA A 55 37.10 -4.96 -9.92
N GLY A 56 37.04 -4.71 -11.23
CA GLY A 56 36.59 -5.70 -12.21
C GLY A 56 35.13 -6.12 -12.03
N LEU A 57 34.31 -5.31 -11.34
CA LEU A 57 32.93 -5.64 -11.01
C LEU A 57 31.93 -5.08 -12.03
N PRO A 58 30.77 -5.74 -12.23
CA PRO A 58 29.70 -5.20 -13.04
C PRO A 58 29.19 -3.86 -12.47
N CYS A 59 28.92 -2.89 -13.34
CA CYS A 59 28.48 -1.54 -12.96
C CYS A 59 27.07 -1.28 -13.50
N VAL A 60 26.05 -1.66 -12.73
CA VAL A 60 24.65 -1.59 -13.15
C VAL A 60 23.94 -0.38 -12.54
N PHE A 61 23.23 0.39 -13.37
CA PHE A 61 22.38 1.50 -12.96
C PHE A 61 20.92 1.09 -13.13
N VAL A 62 20.13 1.18 -12.06
CA VAL A 62 18.70 0.88 -12.08
C VAL A 62 17.93 2.16 -11.72
N PRO A 63 16.96 2.59 -12.55
CA PRO A 63 16.04 3.67 -12.20
C PRO A 63 15.36 3.40 -10.86
N ARG A 64 15.02 4.45 -10.12
CA ARG A 64 14.24 4.30 -8.88
C ARG A 64 12.84 3.79 -9.27
N ALA A 65 12.21 2.94 -8.46
CA ALA A 65 10.89 2.35 -8.76
C ALA A 65 9.82 3.39 -9.12
N ASN A 66 9.90 4.60 -8.54
CA ASN A 66 8.96 5.70 -8.82
C ASN A 66 9.30 6.51 -10.10
N ALA A 67 10.29 6.07 -10.88
CA ALA A 67 10.72 6.68 -12.14
C ALA A 67 10.56 5.72 -13.34
N ALA A 68 9.81 4.63 -13.17
CA ALA A 68 9.26 3.93 -14.33
C ALA A 68 8.34 4.93 -15.04
N GLN A 69 8.78 5.47 -16.18
CA GLN A 69 7.92 6.22 -17.07
C GLN A 69 6.75 5.30 -17.42
N LEU A 70 5.57 5.60 -16.88
CA LEU A 70 4.33 5.06 -17.41
C LEU A 70 4.29 5.47 -18.89
N PRO A 71 4.06 4.54 -19.83
CA PRO A 71 3.90 4.92 -21.23
C PRO A 71 2.84 6.00 -21.32
N SER A 72 3.18 7.15 -21.91
CA SER A 72 2.22 8.22 -22.18
C SER A 72 1.08 7.61 -23.01
N LEU A 73 -0.09 7.45 -22.39
CA LEU A 73 -1.31 6.99 -23.07
C LEU A 73 -1.85 8.13 -23.93
N SER A 74 -1.06 8.55 -24.92
CA SER A 74 -1.41 9.53 -25.94
C SER A 74 -1.52 8.78 -27.25
N GLY A 75 -2.57 7.97 -27.35
CA GLY A 75 -2.92 7.19 -28.53
C GLY A 75 -4.18 6.42 -28.19
N THR A 76 -5.22 6.65 -28.98
CA THR A 76 -6.51 5.93 -29.00
C THR A 76 -6.36 4.51 -28.44
N LEU A 77 -6.70 4.33 -27.15
CA LEU A 77 -6.76 3.00 -26.57
C LEU A 77 -7.82 2.24 -27.35
N ASP A 78 -7.32 1.21 -28.01
CA ASP A 78 -8.03 0.31 -28.89
C ASP A 78 -9.36 -0.10 -28.26
N LEU A 79 -10.46 0.08 -28.99
CA LEU A 79 -11.81 -0.19 -28.51
C LEU A 79 -11.91 -1.65 -28.01
N ASP A 80 -11.11 -2.53 -28.61
CA ASP A 80 -10.97 -3.93 -28.24
C ASP A 80 -10.34 -4.12 -26.86
N PHE A 81 -9.35 -3.30 -26.48
CA PHE A 81 -8.80 -3.31 -25.13
C PHE A 81 -9.84 -2.87 -24.10
N LYS A 82 -10.57 -1.79 -24.40
CA LYS A 82 -11.67 -1.31 -23.52
C LYS A 82 -12.73 -2.38 -23.34
N ASN A 83 -13.17 -3.02 -24.43
CA ASN A 83 -14.16 -4.08 -24.40
C ASN A 83 -13.66 -5.32 -23.63
N ASN A 84 -12.39 -5.67 -23.80
CA ASN A 84 -11.76 -6.77 -23.05
C ASN A 84 -11.73 -6.48 -21.54
N VAL A 85 -11.36 -5.26 -21.15
CA VAL A 85 -11.36 -4.85 -19.74
C VAL A 85 -12.76 -4.88 -19.15
N LEU A 86 -13.77 -4.34 -19.85
CA LEU A 86 -15.16 -4.35 -19.38
C LEU A 86 -15.72 -5.77 -19.26
N SER A 87 -15.40 -6.67 -20.20
CA SER A 87 -15.83 -8.07 -20.13
C SER A 87 -15.20 -8.80 -18.93
N ARG A 88 -13.93 -8.54 -18.64
CA ARG A 88 -13.25 -9.10 -17.46
C ARG A 88 -13.81 -8.56 -16.16
N LEU A 89 -14.14 -7.26 -16.10
CA LEU A 89 -14.78 -6.66 -14.92
C LEU A 89 -16.14 -7.29 -14.66
N LYS A 90 -16.96 -7.51 -15.69
CA LYS A 90 -18.26 -8.17 -15.55
C LYS A 90 -18.16 -9.57 -14.92
N VAL A 91 -17.16 -10.36 -15.32
CA VAL A 91 -16.91 -11.70 -14.73
C VAL A 91 -16.47 -11.59 -13.27
N VAL A 92 -15.71 -10.55 -12.92
CA VAL A 92 -15.30 -10.30 -11.54
C VAL A 92 -16.49 -9.87 -10.68
N GLU A 93 -17.33 -8.96 -11.17
CA GLU A 93 -18.55 -8.50 -10.50
C GLU A 93 -19.53 -9.66 -10.25
N GLU A 94 -19.71 -10.55 -11.23
CA GLU A 94 -20.54 -11.75 -11.10
C GLU A 94 -20.01 -12.72 -10.04
N ARG A 95 -18.68 -12.92 -9.99
CA ARG A 95 -18.04 -13.75 -8.96
C ARG A 95 -18.04 -13.14 -7.57
N LEU A 96 -18.12 -11.81 -7.48
CA LEU A 96 -18.18 -11.07 -6.22
C LEU A 96 -19.63 -10.77 -5.79
N SER A 97 -20.63 -11.25 -6.54
CA SER A 97 -22.06 -11.00 -6.30
C SER A 97 -22.40 -9.52 -6.13
N ILE A 98 -21.66 -8.63 -6.79
CA ILE A 98 -21.97 -7.19 -6.87
C ILE A 98 -23.00 -7.02 -7.99
N VAL A 99 -24.14 -7.68 -7.88
CA VAL A 99 -25.29 -7.41 -8.73
C VAL A 99 -26.04 -6.27 -8.06
N SER A 100 -26.18 -5.15 -8.76
CA SER A 100 -27.06 -4.06 -8.35
C SER A 100 -28.50 -4.54 -8.43
N ASP A 101 -28.97 -5.18 -7.36
CA ASP A 101 -30.38 -5.30 -7.05
C ASP A 101 -30.67 -4.50 -5.80
N GLY A 102 -31.71 -3.68 -5.91
CA GLY A 102 -32.14 -2.75 -4.87
C GLY A 102 -32.66 -3.45 -3.63
N ASP A 103 -32.59 -2.69 -2.54
CA ASP A 103 -33.42 -2.79 -1.33
C ASP A 103 -33.32 -4.10 -0.53
N MET A 104 -32.45 -4.13 0.48
CA MET A 104 -32.51 -5.09 1.59
C MET A 104 -32.12 -4.41 2.92
N ASP A 105 -33.16 -3.89 3.56
CA ASP A 105 -33.52 -3.93 4.99
C ASP A 105 -32.41 -3.99 6.06
N PHE A 106 -32.39 -2.94 6.89
CA PHE A 106 -31.61 -2.81 8.12
C PHE A 106 -32.44 -3.36 9.29
N GLY A 107 -32.16 -4.58 9.74
CA GLY A 107 -32.92 -5.18 10.84
C GLY A 107 -32.20 -6.29 11.58
N ALA A 108 -31.71 -5.97 12.79
CA ALA A 108 -31.83 -6.74 14.03
C ALA A 108 -30.58 -6.62 14.92
N VAL A 109 -30.64 -5.70 15.86
CA VAL A 109 -29.78 -5.63 17.06
C VAL A 109 -30.12 -6.81 17.98
N GLY A 110 -29.15 -7.72 18.16
CA GLY A 110 -29.21 -8.82 19.11
C GLY A 110 -28.60 -8.43 20.45
N MET A 111 -29.46 -8.17 21.43
CA MET A 111 -29.13 -7.91 22.83
C MET A 111 -28.67 -9.21 23.52
N PHE A 112 -27.49 -9.22 24.13
CA PHE A 112 -27.19 -10.16 25.21
C PHE A 112 -26.40 -9.45 26.31
N SER A 113 -26.97 -9.41 27.51
CA SER A 113 -26.34 -8.91 28.72
C SER A 113 -26.35 -10.06 29.73
N GLY A 114 -25.18 -10.42 30.24
CA GLY A 114 -24.98 -11.46 31.24
C GLY A 114 -23.75 -11.12 32.08
N VAL A 115 -24.01 -10.78 33.34
CA VAL A 115 -23.12 -10.21 34.36
C VAL A 115 -22.15 -11.24 34.95
N SER A 116 -20.88 -10.88 35.20
CA SER A 116 -20.19 -11.12 36.48
C SER A 116 -18.86 -10.34 36.58
N ASP A 117 -18.44 -10.11 37.82
CA ASP A 117 -17.72 -8.96 38.38
C ASP A 117 -16.23 -9.26 38.68
N GLN A 118 -15.29 -8.39 38.24
CA GLN A 118 -14.19 -7.79 39.04
C GLN A 118 -13.06 -7.12 38.20
N SER A 119 -12.70 -5.88 38.61
CA SER A 119 -11.53 -5.06 38.23
C SER A 119 -11.65 -4.25 36.92
N PRO A 120 -11.07 -3.03 36.85
CA PRO A 120 -11.64 -1.90 36.11
C PRO A 120 -11.59 -2.12 34.59
N GLU A 121 -12.72 -2.54 34.01
CA GLU A 121 -12.93 -2.68 32.58
C GLU A 121 -12.75 -1.34 31.84
N PRO A 122 -11.91 -1.27 30.80
CA PRO A 122 -12.03 -0.22 29.79
C PRO A 122 -13.35 -0.46 29.04
N THR A 123 -14.21 0.55 29.01
CA THR A 123 -15.55 0.48 28.42
C THR A 123 -15.53 -0.08 26.97
N PRO A 124 -16.61 -0.77 26.52
CA PRO A 124 -16.75 -1.29 25.16
C PRO A 124 -16.64 -0.23 24.04
N ASP A 125 -16.65 1.04 24.42
CA ASP A 125 -16.76 2.20 23.53
C ASP A 125 -15.40 2.89 23.28
N GLY A 126 -14.31 2.17 23.54
CA GLY A 126 -12.96 2.67 23.27
C GLY A 126 -12.74 2.96 21.78
N PRO A 127 -11.97 4.01 21.42
CA PRO A 127 -11.67 4.32 20.01
C PRO A 127 -11.06 3.17 19.20
N LEU A 128 -10.37 2.25 19.89
CA LEU A 128 -9.87 0.99 19.34
C LEU A 128 -11.01 0.11 18.80
N TRP A 129 -12.06 -0.12 19.57
CA TRP A 129 -13.20 -0.97 19.20
C TRP A 129 -14.01 -0.37 18.05
N ASN A 130 -14.13 0.96 18.01
CA ASN A 130 -14.74 1.65 16.87
C ASN A 130 -13.99 1.37 15.55
N ALA A 131 -12.65 1.35 15.58
CA ALA A 131 -11.85 1.00 14.41
C ALA A 131 -11.97 -0.50 14.06
N ILE A 132 -12.12 -1.39 15.04
CA ILE A 132 -12.30 -2.83 14.83
C ILE A 132 -13.62 -3.12 14.11
N VAL A 133 -14.72 -2.55 14.60
CA VAL A 133 -16.06 -2.71 13.98
C VAL A 133 -16.04 -2.25 12.52
N LEU A 134 -15.34 -1.15 12.25
CA LEU A 134 -15.19 -0.64 10.89
C LEU A 134 -14.41 -1.61 9.99
N LEU A 135 -13.27 -2.14 10.46
CA LEU A 135 -12.49 -3.13 9.72
C LEU A 135 -13.26 -4.42 9.45
N GLN A 136 -14.04 -4.88 10.43
CA GLN A 136 -14.88 -6.07 10.30
C GLN A 136 -15.95 -5.87 9.21
N ARG A 137 -16.62 -4.71 9.20
CA ARG A 137 -17.63 -4.38 8.17
C ARG A 137 -17.01 -4.27 6.77
N CYS A 138 -15.80 -3.76 6.65
CA CYS A 138 -15.07 -3.68 5.38
C CYS A 138 -14.45 -5.01 4.93
N SER A 139 -14.52 -6.07 5.75
CA SER A 139 -13.88 -7.37 5.48
C SER A 139 -14.84 -8.56 5.69
N PRO A 140 -15.97 -8.63 4.96
CA PRO A 140 -16.99 -9.65 5.17
C PRO A 140 -16.52 -11.08 4.88
N ALA A 141 -15.48 -11.24 4.05
CA ALA A 141 -14.92 -12.55 3.69
C ALA A 141 -14.08 -13.19 4.82
N VAL A 142 -13.81 -12.45 5.91
CA VAL A 142 -12.93 -12.91 6.99
C VAL A 142 -13.76 -13.51 8.13
N PRO A 143 -13.42 -14.69 8.66
CA PRO A 143 -14.19 -15.36 9.71
C PRO A 143 -14.39 -14.49 10.96
N SER A 144 -15.56 -14.59 11.59
CA SER A 144 -15.86 -13.87 12.85
C SER A 144 -14.95 -14.28 14.02
N SER A 145 -14.36 -15.48 13.96
CA SER A 145 -13.51 -16.05 15.01
C SER A 145 -12.21 -15.28 15.25
N ILE A 146 -11.67 -14.56 14.26
CA ILE A 146 -10.43 -13.79 14.45
C ILE A 146 -10.67 -12.49 15.22
N TRP A 147 -11.93 -12.07 15.37
CA TRP A 147 -12.32 -10.80 15.99
C TRP A 147 -12.58 -10.93 17.50
N GLN A 148 -12.17 -12.05 18.11
CA GLN A 148 -12.29 -12.25 19.55
C GLN A 148 -11.52 -11.18 20.33
N ARG A 149 -12.14 -10.71 21.42
CA ARG A 149 -11.62 -9.62 22.24
C ARG A 149 -10.21 -9.89 22.76
N ASP A 150 -10.04 -11.05 23.38
CA ASP A 150 -8.76 -11.49 23.94
C ASP A 150 -7.65 -11.56 22.88
N THR A 151 -7.99 -12.06 21.69
CA THR A 151 -7.07 -12.16 20.55
C THR A 151 -6.61 -10.78 20.09
N ILE A 152 -7.54 -9.83 19.93
CA ILE A 152 -7.22 -8.49 19.47
C ILE A 152 -6.41 -7.73 20.53
N GLU A 153 -6.81 -7.78 21.81
CA GLU A 153 -6.10 -7.11 22.89
C GLU A 153 -4.67 -7.67 23.07
N SER A 154 -4.51 -9.00 22.95
CA SER A 154 -3.21 -9.66 22.95
C SER A 154 -2.33 -9.23 21.76
N LEU A 155 -2.89 -9.17 20.54
CA LEU A 155 -2.18 -8.71 19.35
C LEU A 155 -1.79 -7.22 19.42
N TRP A 156 -2.68 -6.39 19.95
CA TRP A 156 -2.48 -4.96 20.11
C TRP A 156 -1.37 -4.65 21.13
N SER A 157 -1.46 -5.26 22.31
CA SER A 157 -0.47 -5.08 23.39
C SER A 157 0.91 -5.64 23.03
N SER A 158 0.97 -6.76 22.31
CA SER A 158 2.23 -7.41 21.93
C SER A 158 2.95 -6.76 20.73
N PHE A 159 2.35 -5.77 20.09
CA PHE A 159 2.92 -5.15 18.88
C PHE A 159 4.31 -4.56 19.11
N HIS A 160 4.47 -3.76 20.16
CA HIS A 160 5.74 -3.10 20.46
C HIS A 160 6.83 -4.12 20.78
N ASP A 161 6.49 -5.17 21.54
CA ASP A 161 7.44 -6.22 21.94
C ASP A 161 7.88 -7.09 20.75
N ARG A 162 7.00 -7.30 19.75
CA ARG A 162 7.26 -8.09 18.55
C ARG A 162 7.93 -7.30 17.42
N MET A 163 8.14 -6.00 17.60
CA MET A 163 8.72 -5.11 16.59
C MET A 163 10.00 -4.45 17.13
N PRO A 164 11.16 -5.15 17.10
CA PRO A 164 12.42 -4.64 17.64
C PRO A 164 12.87 -3.29 17.03
N GLY A 165 12.46 -3.01 15.79
CA GLY A 165 12.73 -1.72 15.13
C GLY A 165 12.05 -0.52 15.80
N LEU A 166 11.00 -0.75 16.59
CA LEU A 166 10.29 0.28 17.37
C LEU A 166 10.86 0.43 18.79
N HIS A 167 11.69 -0.49 19.28
CA HIS A 167 12.32 -0.38 20.62
C HIS A 167 13.26 0.81 20.76
N PHE A 168 13.67 1.41 19.64
CA PHE A 168 14.47 2.64 19.61
C PHE A 168 13.61 3.90 19.79
N MET A 169 12.28 3.79 19.86
CA MET A 169 11.41 4.89 20.22
C MET A 169 11.28 4.96 21.74
N PRO A 170 11.79 6.02 22.40
CA PRO A 170 11.91 6.10 23.86
C PRO A 170 10.56 6.12 24.57
N ASP A 171 9.52 6.61 23.91
CA ASP A 171 8.14 6.56 24.40
C ASP A 171 7.38 5.53 23.54
N LYS A 172 6.79 4.52 24.19
CA LYS A 172 5.78 3.66 23.55
C LYS A 172 4.64 4.59 23.14
N GLN A 173 4.61 5.03 21.89
CA GLN A 173 3.50 5.83 21.39
C GLN A 173 2.22 5.01 21.55
N THR A 174 1.40 5.41 22.53
CA THR A 174 0.10 4.81 22.78
C THR A 174 -0.86 5.47 21.81
N PHE A 175 -1.24 4.75 20.76
CA PHE A 175 -2.31 5.20 19.87
C PHE A 175 -3.63 5.06 20.63
N SER A 176 -4.09 6.14 21.25
CA SER A 176 -5.37 6.18 21.95
C SER A 176 -6.58 6.08 21.00
N THR A 177 -6.39 6.49 19.74
CA THR A 177 -7.39 6.51 18.66
C THR A 177 -6.77 5.96 17.36
N PRO A 178 -6.52 4.64 17.27
CA PRO A 178 -5.85 4.11 16.08
C PRO A 178 -6.75 4.23 14.87
N GLN A 179 -6.22 4.83 13.80
CA GLN A 179 -6.91 4.78 12.51
C GLN A 179 -7.07 3.34 12.04
N PRO A 180 -8.16 2.99 11.33
CA PRO A 180 -8.43 1.61 10.91
C PRO A 180 -7.27 0.98 10.15
N ILE A 181 -6.61 1.75 9.29
CA ILE A 181 -5.45 1.26 8.52
C ILE A 181 -4.25 0.93 9.41
N LEU A 182 -4.00 1.75 10.43
CA LEU A 182 -2.92 1.53 11.38
C LEU A 182 -3.22 0.31 12.25
N LEU A 183 -4.46 0.19 12.72
CA LEU A 183 -4.92 -0.97 13.47
C LEU A 183 -4.76 -2.26 12.66
N ALA A 184 -5.23 -2.31 11.42
CA ALA A 184 -5.09 -3.48 10.55
C ALA A 184 -3.61 -3.84 10.33
N SER A 185 -2.75 -2.84 10.15
CA SER A 185 -1.31 -3.02 10.00
C SER A 185 -0.67 -3.62 11.26
N ILE A 186 -1.06 -3.12 12.44
CA ILE A 186 -0.59 -3.60 13.75
C ILE A 186 -1.03 -5.06 13.95
N LEU A 187 -2.30 -5.39 13.75
CA LEU A 187 -2.83 -6.75 13.94
C LEU A 187 -2.13 -7.76 13.02
N TYR A 188 -1.91 -7.41 11.75
CA TYR A 188 -1.15 -8.25 10.83
C TYR A 188 0.33 -8.40 11.24
N CYS A 189 0.99 -7.30 11.62
CA CYS A 189 2.40 -7.35 12.03
C CYS A 189 2.62 -8.15 13.32
N SER A 190 1.70 -8.03 14.28
CA SER A 190 1.73 -8.77 15.54
C SER A 190 1.45 -10.26 15.32
N SER A 191 0.50 -10.61 14.46
CA SER A 191 0.15 -12.01 14.18
C SER A 191 1.24 -12.73 13.39
N SER A 192 1.78 -12.09 12.35
CA SER A 192 2.88 -12.65 11.53
C SER A 192 4.19 -12.89 12.27
N ARG A 193 4.37 -12.27 13.45
CA ARG A 193 5.54 -12.45 14.33
C ARG A 193 5.19 -13.12 15.66
N GLY A 194 3.99 -13.71 15.72
CA GLY A 194 3.46 -14.34 16.91
C GLY A 194 3.89 -15.80 17.09
N PRO A 195 3.48 -16.40 18.22
CA PRO A 195 3.55 -17.84 18.42
C PRO A 195 2.66 -18.60 17.41
N PRO A 196 2.83 -19.93 17.25
CA PRO A 196 2.23 -20.70 16.15
C PRO A 196 0.70 -20.59 16.06
N ASP A 197 0.01 -20.57 17.20
CA ASP A 197 -1.43 -20.37 17.33
C ASP A 197 -1.91 -19.04 16.73
N VAL A 198 -1.15 -17.96 16.92
CA VAL A 198 -1.47 -16.63 16.39
C VAL A 198 -0.99 -16.48 14.94
N LEU A 199 0.01 -17.25 14.52
CA LEU A 199 0.50 -17.25 13.14
C LEU A 199 -0.56 -17.81 12.18
N GLU A 200 -1.37 -18.78 12.62
CA GLU A 200 -2.45 -19.38 11.82
C GLU A 200 -3.52 -18.36 11.38
N ILE A 201 -3.73 -17.30 12.18
CA ILE A 201 -4.69 -16.23 11.88
C ILE A 201 -4.07 -15.04 11.12
N ALA A 202 -2.75 -15.05 10.88
CA ALA A 202 -2.06 -13.96 10.20
C ALA A 202 -2.51 -13.73 8.73
N PRO A 203 -2.77 -14.76 7.90
CA PRO A 203 -3.31 -14.57 6.55
C PRO A 203 -4.66 -13.85 6.50
N GLN A 204 -5.48 -14.04 7.53
CA GLN A 204 -6.79 -13.41 7.68
C GLN A 204 -6.60 -11.93 7.98
N PHE A 205 -5.71 -11.56 8.92
CA PHE A 205 -5.36 -10.16 9.16
C PHE A 205 -4.64 -9.50 7.99
N PHE A 206 -3.89 -10.26 7.19
CA PHE A 206 -3.34 -9.75 5.91
C PHE A 206 -4.45 -9.38 4.93
N THR A 207 -5.51 -10.20 4.84
CA THR A 207 -6.68 -9.91 4.03
C THR A 207 -7.40 -8.65 4.52
N VAL A 208 -7.58 -8.50 5.84
CA VAL A 208 -8.13 -7.29 6.46
C VAL A 208 -7.31 -6.05 6.08
N LEU A 209 -5.98 -6.14 6.15
CA LEU A 209 -5.09 -5.04 5.76
C LEU A 209 -5.23 -4.69 4.28
N CYS A 210 -5.25 -5.70 3.39
CA CYS A 210 -5.47 -5.48 1.97
C CYS A 210 -6.81 -4.80 1.69
N ASN A 211 -7.89 -5.24 2.36
CA ASN A 211 -9.21 -4.63 2.24
C ASN A 211 -9.20 -3.17 2.73
N ALA A 212 -8.59 -2.90 3.87
CA ALA A 212 -8.46 -1.54 4.40
C ALA A 212 -7.69 -0.61 3.43
N ILE A 213 -6.62 -1.10 2.79
CA ILE A 213 -5.90 -0.37 1.74
C ILE A 213 -6.78 -0.15 0.51
N ALA A 214 -7.52 -1.18 0.08
CA ALA A 214 -8.41 -1.07 -1.08
C ALA A 214 -9.51 -0.03 -0.85
N GLN A 215 -10.04 0.08 0.38
CA GLN A 215 -11.01 1.11 0.74
C GLN A 215 -10.48 2.54 0.52
N LEU A 216 -9.17 2.79 0.65
CA LEU A 216 -8.59 4.10 0.35
C LEU A 216 -8.71 4.49 -1.13
N SER A 217 -8.93 3.52 -2.02
CA SER A 217 -9.14 3.75 -3.45
C SER A 217 -10.61 4.04 -3.82
N ILE A 218 -11.53 3.87 -2.87
CA ILE A 218 -12.96 4.11 -3.05
C ILE A 218 -13.27 5.54 -2.58
N PRO A 219 -13.79 6.43 -3.45
CA PRO A 219 -14.21 7.76 -3.05
C PRO A 219 -15.27 7.71 -1.94
N SER A 220 -15.13 8.56 -0.93
CA SER A 220 -16.05 8.64 0.22
C SER A 220 -16.16 7.35 1.05
N SER A 221 -15.16 6.47 0.99
CA SER A 221 -15.14 5.29 1.84
C SER A 221 -15.01 5.66 3.32
N GLU A 222 -15.52 4.78 4.16
CA GLU A 222 -15.57 4.99 5.60
C GLU A 222 -14.18 4.96 6.27
N ILE A 223 -13.20 4.34 5.62
CA ILE A 223 -11.79 4.31 6.04
C ILE A 223 -11.02 5.49 5.44
N GLY A 224 -11.34 5.90 4.21
CA GLY A 224 -10.66 6.99 3.51
C GLY A 224 -11.12 8.39 3.93
N THR A 225 -12.26 8.52 4.62
CA THR A 225 -12.74 9.78 5.16
C THR A 225 -12.08 10.05 6.53
N PRO A 226 -11.34 11.16 6.69
CA PRO A 226 -10.80 11.53 7.99
C PRO A 226 -11.97 11.84 8.93
N ARG A 227 -12.09 11.10 10.03
CA ARG A 227 -13.01 11.42 11.12
C ARG A 227 -12.37 12.50 11.99
N GLU A 228 -13.01 13.66 12.06
CA GLU A 228 -12.64 14.80 12.92
C GLU A 228 -12.87 14.50 14.41
#